data_AF-A0A354FYQ0-F1
#
_entry.id   AF-A0A354FYQ0-F1
#
_cell.length_a   1.000
_cell.length_b   1.000
_cell.length_c   1.000
_cell.angle_alpha   90.00
_cell.angle_beta   90.00
_cell.angle_gamma   90.00
#
_symmetry.space_group_name_H-M   'P 1'
#
loop_
_entity.id
_entity.type
_entity.pdbx_description
1 polymer ?
#
loop_
_entity_poly.entity_id
_entity_poly.type
_entity_poly.pdbx_seq_one_letter_code
_entity_poly.pdbx_strand_id
1 'polypeptide(L)'
;MKKTTRGFTLIELLIVIAIIGILAGVILVSTSSARQRAKMANFKSQATSLNSALIVECDKSTPTLPIAWPDATTGSITTAATCASGVITGGVATAAAATGGNCTAAFGSTGVTFNGTGC
;
A
#
# COMPACT_ATOMS: atom_id res chain seq x y z
N MET A 1 15.69 41.98 43.83
CA MET A 1 15.81 41.83 42.36
C MET A 1 14.43 41.52 41.80
N LYS A 2 13.79 42.45 41.09
CA LYS A 2 12.41 42.30 40.59
C LYS A 2 12.45 41.48 39.30
N LYS A 3 11.97 40.22 39.34
CA LYS A 3 11.83 39.40 38.13
C LYS A 3 10.70 39.98 37.28
N THR A 4 11.04 40.50 36.11
CA THR A 4 10.07 40.91 35.10
C THR A 4 9.51 39.66 34.44
N THR A 5 8.27 39.31 34.76
CA THR A 5 7.51 38.28 34.03
C THR A 5 7.10 38.88 32.69
N ARG A 6 7.75 38.46 31.60
CA ARG A 6 7.31 38.78 30.24
C ARG A 6 6.10 37.92 29.90
N GLY A 7 4.95 38.57 29.67
CA GLY A 7 3.75 37.91 29.15
C GLY A 7 3.79 37.87 27.62
N PHE A 8 3.21 36.82 27.04
CA PHE A 8 2.94 36.76 25.60
C PHE A 8 1.82 37.74 25.25
N THR A 9 1.97 38.47 24.15
CA THR A 9 0.90 39.31 23.62
C THR A 9 -0.10 38.46 22.85
N LEU A 10 -1.38 38.86 22.86
CA LEU A 10 -2.42 38.17 22.09
C LEU A 10 -2.12 38.14 20.59
N ILE A 11 -1.46 39.20 20.07
CA ILE A 11 -1.08 39.29 18.67
C ILE A 11 0.03 38.29 18.30
N GLU A 12 1.01 38.06 19.18
CA GLU A 12 2.04 37.05 18.97
C GLU A 12 1.42 35.65 18.87
N LEU A 13 0.46 35.33 19.73
CA LEU A 13 -0.25 34.04 19.67
C LEU A 13 -1.11 33.90 18.40
N LEU A 14 -1.76 34.99 17.98
CA LEU A 14 -2.62 35.01 16.80
C LEU A 14 -1.83 34.76 15.51
N ILE A 15 -0.65 35.37 15.36
CA ILE A 15 0.20 35.18 14.18
C ILE A 15 0.71 33.73 14.11
N VAL A 16 1.03 33.12 15.25
CA VAL A 16 1.53 31.75 15.30
C VAL A 16 0.47 30.75 14.80
N ILE A 17 -0.77 30.85 15.27
CA ILE A 17 -1.83 29.95 14.79
C ILE A 17 -2.15 30.18 13.32
N ALA A 18 -2.01 31.42 12.82
CA ALA A 18 -2.18 31.74 11.40
C ALA A 18 -1.11 31.06 10.53
N ILE A 19 0.16 31.12 10.95
CA ILE A 19 1.26 30.46 10.22
C ILE A 19 1.11 28.93 10.28
N ILE A 20 0.78 28.35 11.44
CA ILE A 20 0.53 26.90 11.57
C ILE A 20 -0.63 26.48 10.66
N GLY A 21 -1.69 27.27 10.56
CA GLY A 21 -2.83 27.00 9.67
C GLY A 21 -2.43 26.95 8.18
N ILE A 22 -1.62 27.91 7.73
CA ILE A 22 -1.14 27.95 6.34
C ILE A 22 -0.25 26.73 6.05
N LEU A 23 0.72 26.43 6.93
CA LEU A 23 1.62 25.29 6.77
C LEU A 23 0.87 23.96 6.79
N ALA A 24 -0.11 23.80 7.68
CA ALA A 24 -0.93 22.60 7.76
C ALA A 24 -1.77 22.36 6.49
N GLY A 25 -2.29 23.42 5.87
CA GLY A 25 -3.05 23.33 4.62
C GLY A 25 -2.24 22.73 3.47
N VAL A 26 -0.99 23.17 3.29
CA VAL A 26 -0.09 22.68 2.23
C VAL A 26 0.29 21.20 2.45
N ILE A 27 0.50 20.80 3.71
CA ILE A 27 0.85 19.42 4.08
C ILE A 27 -0.32 18.45 3.79
N LEU A 28 -1.56 18.86 4.02
CA LEU A 28 -2.72 17.98 3.78
C LEU A 28 -2.87 17.59 2.30
N VAL A 29 -2.70 18.55 1.38
CA VAL A 29 -2.83 18.29 -0.05
C VAL A 29 -1.74 17.32 -0.54
N SER A 30 -0.50 17.53 -0.10
CA SER A 30 0.66 16.72 -0.51
C SER A 30 0.67 15.29 0.08
N THR A 31 0.17 15.10 1.30
CA THR A 31 0.20 13.80 1.99
C THR A 31 -0.81 12.78 1.46
N SER A 32 -1.88 13.22 0.80
CA SER A 32 -2.90 12.34 0.20
C SER A 32 -2.29 11.38 -0.84
N SER A 33 -1.55 11.94 -1.81
CA SER A 33 -0.83 11.18 -2.84
C SER A 33 0.30 10.31 -2.28
N ALA A 34 0.99 10.77 -1.23
CA ALA A 34 2.09 10.05 -0.61
C ALA A 34 1.61 8.78 0.12
N ARG A 35 0.52 8.91 0.90
CA ARG A 35 -0.14 7.76 1.57
C ARG A 35 -0.61 6.73 0.55
N GLN A 36 -1.09 7.19 -0.59
CA GLN A 36 -1.57 6.32 -1.66
C GLN A 36 -0.42 5.56 -2.34
N ARG A 37 0.69 6.22 -2.67
CA ARG A 37 1.91 5.56 -3.16
C ARG A 37 2.44 4.53 -2.16
N ALA A 38 2.40 4.85 -0.86
CA ALA A 38 2.81 3.91 0.19
C ALA A 38 1.94 2.65 0.22
N LYS A 39 0.61 2.77 0.06
CA LYS A 39 -0.29 1.60 -0.06
C LYS A 39 0.05 0.73 -1.27
N MET A 40 0.34 1.34 -2.42
CA MET A 40 0.71 0.61 -3.64
C MET A 40 2.07 -0.08 -3.53
N ALA A 41 3.05 0.56 -2.89
CA ALA A 41 4.34 -0.05 -2.58
C ALA A 41 4.19 -1.25 -1.65
N ASN A 42 3.33 -1.13 -0.62
CA ASN A 42 3.01 -2.24 0.28
C ASN A 42 2.37 -3.41 -0.48
N PHE A 43 1.38 -3.15 -1.34
CA PHE A 43 0.75 -4.17 -2.18
C PHE A 43 1.77 -4.90 -3.09
N LYS A 44 2.64 -4.16 -3.78
CA LYS A 44 3.68 -4.76 -4.64
C LYS A 44 4.65 -5.65 -3.87
N SER A 45 5.06 -5.21 -2.68
CA SER A 45 5.94 -5.98 -1.79
C SER A 45 5.27 -7.28 -1.33
N GLN A 46 4.02 -7.19 -0.88
CA GLN A 46 3.23 -8.36 -0.48
C GLN A 46 3.05 -9.33 -1.65
N ALA A 47 2.69 -8.84 -2.84
CA ALA A 47 2.51 -9.68 -4.01
C ALA A 47 3.78 -10.43 -4.42
N THR A 48 4.92 -9.75 -4.38
CA THR A 48 6.20 -10.40 -4.69
C THR A 48 6.53 -11.48 -3.66
N SER A 49 6.32 -11.19 -2.37
CA SER A 49 6.55 -12.16 -1.28
C SER A 49 5.65 -13.39 -1.40
N LEU A 50 4.42 -13.20 -1.86
CA LEU A 50 3.45 -14.28 -2.06
C LEU A 50 3.76 -15.10 -3.31
N ASN A 51 4.31 -14.49 -4.36
CA ASN A 51 4.79 -15.24 -5.51
C ASN A 51 5.91 -16.22 -5.13
N SER A 52 6.85 -15.81 -4.28
CA SER A 52 7.88 -16.73 -3.78
C SER A 52 7.30 -17.87 -2.95
N ALA A 53 6.31 -17.59 -2.09
CA ALA A 53 5.64 -18.62 -1.31
C ALA A 53 4.87 -19.60 -2.21
N LEU A 54 4.24 -19.08 -3.27
CA LEU A 54 3.51 -19.85 -4.25
C LEU A 54 4.44 -20.78 -5.04
N ILE A 55 5.60 -20.29 -5.51
CA ILE A 55 6.59 -21.14 -6.21
C ILE A 55 6.98 -22.33 -5.33
N VAL A 56 7.30 -22.09 -4.05
CA VAL A 56 7.65 -23.16 -3.10
C VAL A 56 6.50 -24.14 -2.88
N GLU A 57 5.26 -23.66 -2.86
CA GLU A 57 4.08 -24.53 -2.73
C GLU A 57 3.85 -25.39 -3.97
N CYS A 58 4.10 -24.83 -5.15
CA CYS A 58 3.95 -25.50 -6.44
C CYS A 58 5.01 -26.59 -6.68
N ASP A 59 6.16 -26.51 -6.02
CA ASP A 59 7.21 -27.54 -6.05
C ASP A 59 6.85 -28.79 -5.22
N LYS A 60 5.81 -28.72 -4.36
CA LYS A 60 5.38 -29.86 -3.56
C LYS A 60 4.59 -30.86 -4.41
N SER A 61 4.73 -32.14 -4.11
CA SER A 61 3.95 -33.23 -4.72
C SER A 61 2.44 -33.11 -4.47
N THR A 62 2.05 -32.46 -3.37
CA THR A 62 0.65 -32.15 -3.01
C THR A 62 0.56 -30.68 -2.61
N PRO A 63 0.36 -29.77 -3.57
CA PRO A 63 0.31 -28.33 -3.30
C PRO A 63 -0.94 -28.00 -2.47
N THR A 64 -0.77 -27.23 -1.40
CA THR A 64 -1.88 -26.69 -0.61
C THR A 64 -2.22 -25.28 -1.06
N LEU A 65 -3.14 -25.19 -2.01
CA LEU A 65 -3.63 -23.94 -2.62
C LEU A 65 -5.13 -23.79 -2.37
N PRO A 66 -5.67 -22.55 -2.29
CA PRO A 66 -4.98 -21.26 -2.41
C PRO A 66 -4.32 -20.77 -1.13
N ILE A 67 -3.22 -20.02 -1.29
CA ILE A 67 -2.66 -19.19 -0.21
C ILE A 67 -3.54 -17.93 -0.11
N ALA A 68 -4.28 -17.75 0.99
CA ALA A 68 -5.09 -16.55 1.20
C ALA A 68 -4.23 -15.39 1.70
N TRP A 69 -4.44 -14.17 1.16
CA TRP A 69 -3.85 -12.96 1.71
C TRP A 69 -4.64 -12.54 2.96
N PRO A 70 -4.00 -12.41 4.14
CA PRO A 70 -4.72 -12.11 5.37
C PRO A 70 -5.08 -10.63 5.57
N ASP A 71 -5.04 -9.80 4.53
CA ASP A 71 -5.24 -8.35 4.67
C ASP A 71 -6.42 -7.84 3.84
N ALA A 72 -7.58 -7.73 4.49
CA ALA A 72 -8.81 -7.14 3.95
C ALA A 72 -8.70 -5.64 3.58
N THR A 73 -7.54 -5.01 3.79
CA THR A 73 -7.26 -3.59 3.53
C THR A 73 -6.42 -3.36 2.27
N THR A 74 -5.75 -4.39 1.75
CA THR A 74 -4.74 -4.26 0.69
C THR A 74 -5.04 -5.12 -0.55
N GLY A 75 -5.99 -6.04 -0.49
CA GLY A 75 -6.57 -6.63 -1.68
C GLY A 75 -7.11 -8.04 -1.50
N SER A 76 -8.09 -8.40 -2.32
CA SER A 76 -8.63 -9.76 -2.35
C SER A 76 -7.99 -10.55 -3.49
N ILE A 77 -7.58 -11.79 -3.21
CA ILE A 77 -7.31 -12.76 -4.26
C ILE A 77 -8.65 -13.15 -4.86
N THR A 78 -8.88 -12.80 -6.12
CA THR A 78 -10.13 -13.12 -6.83
C THR A 78 -10.02 -14.44 -7.58
N THR A 79 -8.81 -14.93 -7.84
CA THR A 79 -8.55 -16.23 -8.46
C THR A 79 -7.43 -16.95 -7.72
N ALA A 80 -7.74 -18.16 -7.23
CA ALA A 80 -6.77 -19.05 -6.63
C ALA A 80 -5.68 -19.40 -7.65
N ALA A 81 -4.42 -19.29 -7.24
CA ALA A 81 -3.31 -19.84 -8.01
C ALA A 81 -3.48 -21.36 -8.15
N THR A 82 -3.25 -21.88 -9.35
CA THR A 82 -3.14 -23.32 -9.60
C THR A 82 -1.74 -23.65 -10.09
N CYS A 83 -1.30 -24.87 -9.84
CA CYS A 83 -0.06 -25.38 -10.40
C CYS A 83 -0.24 -26.73 -11.07
N ALA A 84 0.27 -26.81 -12.29
CA ALA A 84 0.38 -28.03 -13.05
C ALA A 84 1.84 -28.15 -13.52
N SER A 85 2.49 -29.29 -13.24
CA SER A 85 3.88 -29.56 -13.62
C SER A 85 4.87 -28.43 -13.27
N GLY A 86 4.79 -27.88 -12.04
CA GLY A 86 5.70 -26.81 -11.58
C GLY A 86 5.45 -25.43 -12.18
N VAL A 87 4.37 -25.25 -12.96
CA VAL A 87 4.00 -23.97 -13.56
C VAL A 87 2.82 -23.35 -12.81
N ILE A 88 3.03 -22.15 -12.28
CA ILE A 88 1.96 -21.32 -11.71
C ILE A 88 1.08 -20.81 -12.85
N THR A 89 -0.19 -21.20 -12.86
CA THR A 89 -1.18 -20.76 -13.83
C THR A 89 -2.26 -19.96 -13.11
N GLY A 90 -2.15 -18.63 -13.22
CA GLY A 90 -3.19 -17.67 -12.88
C GLY A 90 -3.51 -17.53 -11.40
N GLY A 91 -3.23 -16.36 -10.83
CA GLY A 91 -3.85 -15.86 -9.61
C GLY A 91 -3.82 -14.34 -9.66
N VAL A 92 -4.94 -13.70 -9.35
CA VAL A 92 -5.07 -12.25 -9.42
C VAL A 92 -5.38 -11.70 -8.04
N ALA A 93 -4.43 -10.95 -7.49
CA ALA A 93 -4.70 -10.10 -6.33
C ALA A 93 -5.13 -8.72 -6.81
N THR A 94 -6.20 -8.18 -6.25
CA THR A 94 -6.74 -6.85 -6.59
C THR A 94 -6.59 -5.89 -5.42
N ALA A 95 -5.83 -4.81 -5.60
CA ALA A 95 -5.84 -3.66 -4.71
C ALA A 95 -6.65 -2.52 -5.33
N ALA A 96 -7.41 -1.76 -4.54
CA ALA A 96 -8.01 -0.53 -5.03
C ALA A 96 -6.89 0.46 -5.43
N ALA A 97 -6.87 0.93 -6.69
CA ALA A 97 -5.87 1.85 -7.20
C ALA A 97 -6.26 3.31 -7.00
N ALA A 98 -5.28 4.18 -7.27
CA ALA A 98 -5.29 5.57 -6.87
C ALA A 98 -6.31 6.47 -7.57
N THR A 99 -6.66 6.11 -8.79
CA THR A 99 -7.37 6.98 -9.75
C THR A 99 -8.75 6.43 -10.12
N GLY A 100 -9.34 5.58 -9.26
CA GLY A 100 -10.62 4.92 -9.54
C GLY A 100 -10.51 3.64 -10.38
N GLY A 101 -9.29 3.11 -10.56
CA GLY A 101 -9.05 1.79 -11.15
C GLY A 101 -8.69 0.74 -10.09
N ASN A 102 -8.57 -0.53 -10.49
CA ASN A 102 -8.02 -1.59 -9.63
C ASN A 102 -6.59 -1.91 -10.08
N CYS A 103 -5.67 -2.03 -9.12
CA CYS A 103 -4.35 -2.60 -9.34
C CYS A 103 -4.45 -4.10 -9.22
N THR A 104 -4.09 -4.78 -10.29
CA THR A 104 -4.07 -6.24 -10.35
C THR A 104 -2.64 -6.73 -10.34
N ALA A 105 -2.34 -7.74 -9.52
CA ALA A 105 -1.10 -8.49 -9.57
C ALA A 105 -1.42 -9.89 -10.07
N ALA A 106 -0.90 -10.25 -11.25
CA ALA A 106 -0.97 -11.59 -11.79
C ALA A 106 0.31 -12.35 -11.45
N PHE A 107 0.15 -13.52 -10.82
CA PHE A 107 1.25 -14.41 -10.43
C PHE A 107 1.59 -15.39 -11.55
N GLY A 108 2.89 -15.62 -11.76
CA GLY A 108 3.41 -16.56 -12.74
C GLY A 108 4.76 -17.14 -12.31
N SER A 109 5.20 -18.19 -13.00
CA SER A 109 6.46 -18.89 -12.71
C SER A 109 7.70 -18.02 -12.90
N THR A 110 7.64 -17.01 -13.75
CA THR A 110 8.73 -16.06 -14.02
C THR A 110 8.64 -14.77 -13.22
N GLY A 111 7.60 -14.57 -12.40
CA GLY A 111 7.45 -13.37 -11.57
C GLY A 111 6.00 -12.89 -11.43
N VAL A 112 5.85 -11.66 -10.93
CA VAL A 112 4.56 -10.99 -10.76
C VAL A 112 4.43 -9.87 -11.79
N THR A 113 3.35 -9.85 -12.54
CA THR A 113 3.01 -8.74 -13.44
C THR A 113 1.92 -7.87 -12.80
N PHE A 114 2.19 -6.58 -12.68
CA PHE A 114 1.23 -5.59 -12.18
C PHE A 114 0.54 -4.90 -13.35
N ASN A 115 -0.79 -4.80 -13.30
CA ASN A 115 -1.59 -4.14 -14.33
C ASN A 115 -2.66 -3.23 -13.69
N GLY A 116 -2.83 -2.04 -14.26
CA GLY A 116 -3.78 -1.03 -13.81
C GLY A 116 -3.20 0.39 -13.89
N THR A 117 -4.08 1.40 -13.91
CA THR A 117 -3.69 2.80 -13.92
C THR A 117 -3.17 3.23 -12.53
N GLY A 118 -1.87 3.50 -12.45
CA GLY A 118 -1.21 3.94 -11.21
C GLY A 118 -0.50 2.82 -10.42
N CYS A 119 -0.50 1.59 -10.95
CA CYS A 119 0.43 0.54 -10.58
C CYS A 119 1.70 0.70 -11.45
#